data_AF-A0A2H9T714-F1
#
_entry.id   AF-A0A2H9T714-F1
#
_cell.length_a   1.000
_cell.length_b   1.000
_cell.length_c   1.000
_cell.angle_alpha   90.00
_cell.angle_beta   90.00
_cell.angle_gamma   90.00
#
_symmetry.space_group_name_H-M   'P 1'
#
loop_
_entity.id
_entity.type
_entity.pdbx_description
1 polymer ?
#
loop_
_entity_poly.entity_id
_entity_poly.type
_entity_poly.pdbx_seq_one_letter_code
_entity_poly.pdbx_strand_id
1 'polypeptide(L)'
;MSNQRHLEPVFWGLFGAGGVTAALFFPAVILIIGLGVPLGFIDSSALSYERMSGFFLNNWIGKILLMIALVPTYWHCIHRLYHSLHDFGLHPGAGAKTSFYGGALVLSIATTALLVIN
;
A
#
# COMPACT_ATOMS: atom_id res chain seq x y z
N MET A 1 38.48 -0.59 -0.85
CA MET A 1 37.07 -0.26 -1.19
C MET A 1 36.30 -0.21 0.11
N SER A 2 35.78 0.95 0.53
CA SER A 2 34.93 1.00 1.72
C SER A 2 33.64 0.24 1.42
N ASN A 3 33.40 -0.86 2.13
CA ASN A 3 32.20 -1.69 1.98
C ASN A 3 30.98 -0.93 2.54
N GLN A 4 30.45 0.03 1.77
CA GLN A 4 29.23 0.74 2.12
C GLN A 4 28.07 -0.23 1.95
N ARG A 5 27.36 -0.53 3.04
CA ARG A 5 26.18 -1.39 2.99
C ARG A 5 25.04 -0.63 2.30
N HIS A 6 24.69 -1.05 1.10
CA HIS A 6 23.51 -0.52 0.41
C HIS A 6 22.24 -1.01 1.11
N LEU A 7 21.31 -0.09 1.38
CA LEU A 7 19.97 -0.40 1.90
C LEU A 7 19.03 -1.00 0.84
N GLU A 8 19.50 -1.08 -0.40
CA GLU A 8 18.72 -1.55 -1.53
C GLU A 8 18.06 -2.93 -1.33
N PRO A 9 18.73 -3.94 -0.74
CA PRO A 9 18.09 -5.23 -0.47
C PRO A 9 16.88 -5.13 0.47
N VAL A 10 16.87 -4.18 1.40
CA VAL A 10 15.73 -3.94 2.31
C VAL A 10 14.55 -3.36 1.54
N PHE A 11 14.79 -2.31 0.75
CA PHE A 11 13.73 -1.70 -0.06
C PHE A 11 13.18 -2.67 -1.10
N TRP A 12 14.04 -3.50 -1.69
CA TRP A 12 13.63 -4.52 -2.65
C TRP A 12 12.79 -5.62 -2.01
N GLY A 13 13.12 -6.04 -0.78
CA GLY A 13 12.30 -7.00 -0.01
C GLY A 13 10.89 -6.46 0.27
N LEU A 14 10.78 -5.20 0.72
CA LEU A 14 9.49 -4.53 0.96
C LEU A 14 8.70 -4.34 -0.34
N PHE A 15 9.38 -3.96 -1.42
CA PHE A 15 8.82 -3.86 -2.76
C PHE A 15 8.25 -5.20 -3.26
N GLY A 16 8.99 -6.30 -3.05
CA GLY A 16 8.58 -7.65 -3.43
C GLY A 16 7.34 -8.10 -2.66
N ALA A 17 7.36 -7.95 -1.33
CA ALA A 17 6.20 -8.28 -0.48
C ALA A 17 4.96 -7.49 -0.90
N GLY A 18 5.11 -6.17 -1.10
CA GLY A 18 4.02 -5.33 -1.57
C GLY A 18 3.51 -5.66 -2.96
N GLY A 19 4.37 -6.14 -3.86
CA GLY A 19 3.99 -6.55 -5.20
C GLY A 19 3.13 -7.80 -5.20
N VAL A 20 3.49 -8.79 -4.37
CA VAL A 20 2.67 -9.99 -4.17
C VAL A 20 1.31 -9.63 -3.56
N THR A 21 1.30 -8.79 -2.53
CA THR A 21 0.05 -8.29 -1.93
C THR A 21 -0.82 -7.60 -2.98
N ALA A 22 -0.26 -6.64 -3.73
CA ALA A 22 -1.01 -5.90 -4.75
C ALA A 22 -1.60 -6.85 -5.80
N ALA A 23 -0.81 -7.81 -6.29
CA ALA A 23 -1.24 -8.78 -7.29
C ALA A 23 -2.39 -9.69 -6.81
N LEU A 24 -2.43 -10.03 -5.52
CA LEU A 24 -3.47 -10.90 -4.97
C LEU A 24 -4.76 -10.14 -4.61
N PHE A 25 -4.64 -8.96 -3.99
CA PHE A 25 -5.79 -8.25 -3.42
C PHE A 25 -6.43 -7.26 -4.40
N PHE A 26 -5.63 -6.49 -5.15
CA PHE A 26 -6.17 -5.37 -5.92
C PHE A 26 -7.03 -5.75 -7.12
N PRO A 27 -6.86 -6.92 -7.80
CA PRO A 27 -7.83 -7.35 -8.81
C PRO A 27 -9.24 -7.46 -8.24
N ALA A 28 -9.40 -8.06 -7.06
CA ALA A 28 -10.71 -8.18 -6.41
C ALA A 28 -11.25 -6.81 -5.97
N VAL A 29 -10.41 -5.93 -5.43
CA VAL A 29 -10.77 -4.55 -5.06
C VAL A 29 -11.30 -3.78 -6.28
N ILE A 30 -10.58 -3.85 -7.41
CA ILE A 30 -10.99 -3.19 -8.66
C ILE A 30 -12.32 -3.78 -9.17
N LEU A 31 -12.46 -5.11 -9.18
CA LEU A 31 -13.68 -5.77 -9.64
C LEU A 31 -14.89 -5.45 -8.78
N ILE A 32 -14.74 -5.37 -7.45
CA ILE A 32 -15.86 -5.15 -6.53
C ILE A 32 -16.19 -3.65 -6.43
N ILE A 33 -15.20 -2.84 -6.05
CA ILE A 33 -15.39 -1.42 -5.72
C ILE A 33 -15.34 -0.56 -6.99
N GLY A 34 -14.40 -0.84 -7.90
CA GLY A 34 -14.21 -0.05 -9.11
C GLY A 34 -15.23 -0.33 -10.23
N LEU A 35 -15.74 -1.56 -10.30
CA LEU A 35 -16.64 -1.99 -11.40
C LEU A 35 -17.96 -2.56 -10.90
N GLY A 36 -17.94 -3.50 -9.96
CA GLY A 36 -19.11 -4.27 -9.54
C GLY A 36 -20.23 -3.41 -8.99
N VAL A 37 -19.92 -2.54 -8.02
CA VAL A 37 -20.91 -1.61 -7.47
C VAL A 37 -21.27 -0.49 -8.47
N PRO A 38 -20.32 0.22 -9.11
CA PRO A 38 -20.65 1.28 -10.06
C PRO A 38 -21.48 0.85 -11.28
N LEU A 39 -21.30 -0.38 -11.76
CA LEU A 39 -22.05 -0.94 -12.90
C LEU A 39 -23.35 -1.65 -12.48
N GLY A 40 -23.66 -1.70 -11.19
CA GLY A 40 -24.88 -2.32 -10.66
C GLY A 40 -24.86 -3.85 -10.62
N PHE A 41 -23.70 -4.50 -10.80
CA PHE A 41 -23.56 -5.94 -10.63
C PHE A 41 -23.56 -6.38 -9.16
N ILE A 42 -23.18 -5.48 -8.25
CA ILE A 42 -23.19 -5.67 -6.80
C ILE A 42 -24.04 -4.57 -6.19
N ASP A 43 -24.97 -4.94 -5.30
CA ASP A 43 -25.80 -3.98 -4.58
C ASP A 43 -24.94 -3.05 -3.72
N SER A 44 -25.16 -1.74 -3.85
CA SER A 44 -24.39 -0.72 -3.12
C SER A 44 -24.45 -0.87 -1.59
N SER A 45 -25.52 -1.46 -1.04
CA SER A 45 -25.64 -1.77 0.39
C SER A 45 -24.58 -2.77 0.88
N ALA A 46 -23.98 -3.56 -0.02
CA ALA A 46 -22.87 -4.46 0.32
C ALA A 46 -21.62 -3.70 0.79
N LEU A 47 -21.44 -2.45 0.34
CA LEU A 47 -20.37 -1.54 0.77
C LEU A 47 -20.90 -0.39 1.65
N SER A 48 -22.08 -0.57 2.27
CA SER A 48 -22.61 0.40 3.24
C SER A 48 -21.61 0.66 4.37
N TYR A 49 -21.65 1.89 4.88
CA TYR A 49 -20.75 2.32 5.94
C TYR A 49 -20.81 1.39 7.16
N GLU A 50 -22.01 0.98 7.57
CA GLU A 50 -22.24 0.11 8.72
C GLU A 50 -21.58 -1.26 8.55
N ARG A 51 -21.70 -1.87 7.36
CA ARG A 51 -21.05 -3.16 7.07
C ARG A 51 -19.53 -3.02 7.00
N MET A 52 -19.04 -2.00 6.29
CA MET A 52 -17.61 -1.80 6.09
C MET A 52 -16.91 -1.46 7.41
N SER A 53 -17.43 -0.51 8.18
CA SER A 53 -16.91 -0.18 9.51
C SER A 53 -17.06 -1.35 10.49
N GLY A 54 -18.19 -2.04 10.48
CA GLY A 54 -18.42 -3.23 11.30
C GLY A 54 -17.39 -4.32 11.07
N PHE A 55 -17.04 -4.61 9.82
CA PHE A 55 -16.04 -5.63 9.51
C PHE A 55 -14.60 -5.13 9.67
N PHE A 56 -14.27 -3.95 9.17
CA PHE A 56 -12.89 -3.50 9.07
C PHE A 56 -12.39 -2.71 10.28
N LEU A 57 -13.27 -1.98 10.97
CA LEU A 57 -12.90 -1.10 12.08
C LEU A 57 -13.30 -1.68 13.43
N ASN A 58 -14.38 -2.47 13.52
CA ASN A 58 -14.84 -3.04 14.78
C ASN A 58 -14.34 -4.50 15.02
N ASN A 59 -13.54 -5.05 14.10
CA ASN A 59 -12.99 -6.41 14.21
C ASN A 59 -11.48 -6.42 13.90
N TRP A 60 -10.68 -6.98 14.82
CA TRP A 60 -9.23 -7.11 14.69
C TRP A 60 -8.78 -7.86 13.44
N ILE A 61 -9.54 -8.87 12.99
CA ILE A 61 -9.22 -9.59 11.76
C ILE A 61 -9.33 -8.63 10.55
N GLY A 62 -10.40 -7.83 10.49
CA GLY A 62 -10.58 -6.84 9.42
C GLY A 62 -9.48 -5.78 9.42
N LYS A 63 -9.08 -5.28 10.59
CA LYS A 63 -7.96 -4.34 10.74
C LYS A 63 -6.64 -4.93 10.22
N ILE A 64 -6.33 -6.17 10.61
CA ILE A 64 -5.12 -6.86 10.13
C ILE A 64 -5.16 -7.07 8.62
N LEU A 65 -6.31 -7.47 8.06
CA LEU A 65 -6.46 -7.63 6.62
C LEU A 65 -6.24 -6.31 5.87
N LEU A 66 -6.79 -5.18 6.36
CA LEU A 66 -6.51 -3.86 5.78
C LEU A 66 -5.04 -3.51 5.86
N MET A 67 -4.39 -3.76 6.99
CA MET A 67 -2.97 -3.46 7.16
C MET A 67 -2.12 -4.29 6.20
N ILE A 68 -2.40 -5.59 6.05
CA ILE A 68 -1.72 -6.49 5.11
C ILE A 68 -1.95 -6.06 3.67
N ALA A 69 -3.16 -5.61 3.31
CA ALA A 69 -3.49 -5.19 1.95
C ALA A 69 -2.87 -3.84 1.58
N LEU A 70 -2.81 -2.89 2.51
CA LEU A 70 -2.42 -1.51 2.22
C LEU A 70 -0.94 -1.25 2.45
N VAL A 71 -0.41 -1.60 3.63
CA VAL A 71 0.93 -1.17 4.05
C VAL A 71 2.02 -1.70 3.12
N PRO A 72 2.10 -3.01 2.82
CA PRO A 72 3.07 -3.53 1.85
C PRO A 72 2.92 -2.88 0.47
N THR A 73 1.69 -2.66 0.00
CA THR A 73 1.43 -2.06 -1.32
C THR A 73 1.97 -0.63 -1.43
N TYR A 74 1.96 0.16 -0.34
CA TYR A 74 2.63 1.48 -0.34
C TYR A 74 4.11 1.37 -0.69
N TRP A 75 4.82 0.40 -0.10
CA TRP A 75 6.23 0.16 -0.37
C TRP A 75 6.47 -0.30 -1.81
N HIS A 76 5.56 -1.12 -2.36
CA HIS A 76 5.62 -1.50 -3.76
C HIS A 76 5.49 -0.29 -4.70
N CYS A 77 4.43 0.49 -4.53
CA CYS A 77 4.15 1.65 -5.37
C CYS A 77 5.27 2.68 -5.28
N ILE A 78 5.73 3.01 -4.07
CA ILE A 78 6.73 4.06 -3.89
C ILE A 78 8.09 3.67 -4.47
N HIS A 79 8.46 2.40 -4.36
CA HIS A 79 9.71 1.89 -4.92
C HIS A 79 9.68 1.98 -6.44
N ARG A 80 8.58 1.58 -7.08
CA ARG A 80 8.38 1.75 -8.53
C ARG A 80 8.45 3.22 -8.93
N LEU A 81 7.71 4.11 -8.26
CA LEU A 81 7.69 5.52 -8.61
C LEU A 81 9.06 6.18 -8.46
N TYR A 82 9.81 5.86 -7.40
CA TYR A 82 11.18 6.36 -7.21
C TYR A 82 12.09 5.91 -8.36
N HIS A 83 12.07 4.63 -8.73
CA HIS A 83 12.88 4.13 -9.85
C HIS A 83 12.42 4.67 -11.20
N SER A 84 11.11 4.90 -11.40
CA SER A 84 10.59 5.53 -12.62
C SER A 84 11.16 6.94 -12.84
N LEU A 85 11.54 7.68 -11.79
CA LEU A 85 12.24 8.96 -11.98
C LEU A 85 13.54 8.77 -12.78
N HIS A 86 14.32 7.73 -12.46
CA HIS A 86 15.53 7.40 -13.20
C HIS A 86 15.21 6.98 -14.64
N ASP A 87 14.13 6.21 -14.84
CA ASP A 87 13.69 5.78 -16.18
C ASP A 87 13.26 6.98 -17.05
N PHE A 88 12.73 8.04 -16.45
CA PHE A 88 12.41 9.31 -17.12
C PHE A 88 13.62 10.26 -17.28
N GLY A 89 14.84 9.80 -16.95
CA GLY A 89 16.08 10.57 -17.09
C GLY A 89 16.32 11.60 -15.98
N LEU A 90 15.54 11.58 -14.90
CA LEU A 90 15.81 12.38 -13.71
C LEU A 90 16.94 11.71 -12.90
N HIS A 91 17.79 12.52 -12.28
CA HIS A 91 18.85 12.05 -11.38
C HIS A 91 18.49 12.42 -9.94
N PRO A 92 17.49 11.77 -9.33
CA PRO A 92 17.05 12.08 -7.98
C PRO A 92 18.20 11.89 -6.99
N GLY A 93 18.52 12.98 -6.27
CA GLY A 93 19.48 12.93 -5.16
C GLY A 93 18.90 12.28 -3.90
N ALA A 94 19.69 12.28 -2.83
CA ALA A 94 19.30 11.70 -1.54
C ALA A 94 17.96 12.25 -0.99
N GLY A 95 17.67 13.54 -1.23
CA GLY A 95 16.42 14.16 -0.79
C GLY A 95 15.17 13.54 -1.43
N ALA A 96 15.23 13.18 -2.71
CA ALA A 96 14.14 12.47 -3.38
C ALA A 96 13.99 11.06 -2.79
N LYS A 97 15.09 10.31 -2.64
CA LYS A 97 15.04 8.98 -2.00
C LYS A 97 14.37 9.03 -0.62
N THR A 98 14.79 9.98 0.23
CA THR A 98 14.19 10.18 1.56
C THR A 98 12.72 10.58 1.49
N SER A 99 12.32 11.43 0.54
CA SER A 99 10.93 11.87 0.40
C SER A 99 10.00 10.72 -0.01
N PHE A 100 10.42 9.89 -0.96
CA PHE A 100 9.67 8.72 -1.41
C PHE A 100 9.53 7.69 -0.29
N TYR A 101 10.63 7.09 0.17
CA TYR A 101 10.56 6.05 1.20
C TYR A 101 10.08 6.57 2.56
N GLY A 102 10.38 7.83 2.91
CA GLY A 102 9.84 8.50 4.08
C GLY A 102 8.32 8.68 4.00
N GLY A 103 7.80 9.04 2.83
CA GLY A 103 6.35 9.10 2.57
C GLY A 103 5.67 7.75 2.79
N ALA A 104 6.23 6.67 2.27
CA ALA A 104 5.70 5.32 2.52
C ALA A 104 5.76 4.92 4.00
N LEU A 105 6.83 5.30 4.72
CA LEU A 105 6.91 5.08 6.15
C LEU A 105 5.83 5.85 6.93
N VAL A 106 5.64 7.14 6.62
CA VAL A 106 4.60 7.97 7.25
C VAL A 106 3.21 7.38 7.00
N LEU A 107 2.90 6.98 5.75
CA LEU A 107 1.63 6.32 5.42
C LEU A 107 1.45 4.99 6.14
N SER A 108 2.52 4.21 6.29
CA SER A 108 2.49 2.94 7.03
C SER A 108 2.14 3.19 8.50
N ILE A 109 2.85 4.11 9.16
CA ILE A 109 2.60 4.47 10.57
C ILE A 109 1.20 5.03 10.75
N ALA A 110 0.78 5.96 9.90
CA ALA A 110 -0.55 6.56 9.97
C ALA A 110 -1.65 5.50 9.81
N THR A 111 -1.53 4.61 8.83
CA THR A 111 -2.50 3.52 8.61
C THR A 111 -2.57 2.60 9.82
N THR A 112 -1.42 2.15 10.34
CA THR A 112 -1.39 1.27 11.52
C THR A 112 -1.94 1.97 12.76
N ALA A 113 -1.56 3.23 13.01
CA ALA A 113 -2.04 4.00 14.15
C ALA A 113 -3.56 4.20 14.10
N LEU A 114 -4.10 4.58 12.94
CA LEU A 114 -5.54 4.75 12.74
C LEU A 114 -6.33 3.46 12.96
N LEU A 115 -5.79 2.31 12.55
CA LEU A 115 -6.48 1.02 12.75
C LEU A 115 -6.38 0.53 14.20
N VAL A 116 -5.29 0.82 14.91
CA VAL A 116 -5.06 0.32 16.27
C VAL A 116 -5.71 1.19 17.34
N ILE A 117 -5.78 2.51 17.14
CA ILE A 117 -6.28 3.47 18.15
C ILE A 117 -7.82 3.57 18.15
N ASN A 118 -8.45 3.43 16.99
CA ASN A 118 -9.92 3.36 16.86
C ASN A 118 -10.43 1.97 17.21
#